data_AF-A0A6J1CG50-F1
#
_entry.id   AF-A0A6J1CG50-F1
#
_cell.length_a   1.000
_cell.length_b   1.000
_cell.length_c   1.000
_cell.angle_alpha   90.00
_cell.angle_beta   90.00
_cell.angle_gamma   90.00
#
_symmetry.space_group_name_H-M   'P 1'
#
loop_
_entity.id
_entity.type
_entity.pdbx_description
1 polymer ?
#
loop_
_entity_poly.entity_id
_entity_poly.type
_entity_poly.pdbx_seq_one_letter_code
_entity_poly.pdbx_strand_id
1 'polypeptide(L)'
;MLAIFHKTFAHPPEELNSPASFSGSKTPKLPEETLKEFLSRHPHNTFSVNFGEAAVLAYVPPDRPFSLHQRLFCGFDEIYCLFLGSLSNLCALNKQYGLSKGSNEAMFLIEAYRTLRDRGPYPADQVLKDLDGSFAFVVYDSRAGAVFAALGADGGVKLYWGIAADGSVVISDDVEVIKEGCAKSYAPFPTGCMFHSEGGLMSFEHPLNKMKPMPRIDSEGAMCGANFKVDVYTRVNSIPRRGSEANWAEWDTN
;
A
#
# COMPACT_ATOMS: atom_id res chain seq x y z
N MET A 1 -0.01 -10.62 7.21
CA MET A 1 0.22 -10.59 5.75
C MET A 1 1.56 -9.97 5.50
N LEU A 2 2.26 -10.41 4.47
CA LEU A 2 3.57 -9.93 4.06
C LEU A 2 3.56 -9.81 2.53
N ALA A 3 4.04 -8.70 2.01
CA ALA A 3 4.27 -8.50 0.59
C ALA A 3 5.69 -7.95 0.41
N ILE A 4 6.45 -8.56 -0.49
CA ILE A 4 7.81 -8.14 -0.82
C ILE A 4 7.85 -7.89 -2.32
N PHE A 5 8.31 -6.71 -2.72
CA PHE A 5 8.42 -6.31 -4.12
C PHE A 5 9.86 -5.95 -4.42
N HIS A 6 10.41 -6.55 -5.47
CA HIS A 6 11.77 -6.24 -5.87
C HIS A 6 11.89 -4.77 -6.27
N LYS A 7 13.06 -4.17 -6.03
CA LYS A 7 13.32 -2.73 -6.23
C LYS A 7 12.99 -2.18 -7.62
N THR A 8 12.91 -3.06 -8.62
CA THR A 8 12.56 -2.71 -10.01
C THR A 8 11.06 -2.51 -10.22
N PHE A 9 10.22 -3.03 -9.33
CA PHE A 9 8.75 -2.99 -9.44
C PHE A 9 8.10 -2.03 -8.44
N ALA A 10 8.80 -1.65 -7.36
CA ALA A 10 8.29 -0.69 -6.38
C ALA A 10 9.39 0.27 -5.92
N HIS A 11 9.09 1.57 -6.05
CA HIS A 11 10.02 2.67 -5.73
C HIS A 11 9.45 3.50 -4.57
N PRO A 12 9.70 3.10 -3.31
CA PRO A 12 9.26 3.87 -2.16
C PRO A 12 10.13 5.15 -2.03
N PRO A 13 9.67 6.17 -1.29
CA PRO A 13 10.46 7.37 -1.07
C PRO A 13 11.81 7.05 -0.41
N GLU A 14 12.87 7.70 -0.88
CA GLU A 14 14.25 7.43 -0.44
C GLU A 14 14.43 7.65 1.06
N GLU A 15 13.64 8.55 1.66
CA GLU A 15 13.69 8.86 3.09
C GLU A 15 13.22 7.71 3.99
N LEU A 16 12.63 6.65 3.41
CA LEU A 16 12.35 5.41 4.14
C LEU A 16 13.64 4.61 4.41
N ASN A 17 14.68 4.78 3.59
CA ASN A 17 15.97 4.15 3.79
C ASN A 17 16.78 4.89 4.86
N SER A 18 17.18 4.17 5.90
CA SER A 18 18.09 4.68 6.92
C SER A 18 19.49 4.10 6.76
N PRO A 19 20.52 4.93 6.53
CA PRO A 19 21.92 4.50 6.53
C PRO A 19 22.35 3.83 7.84
N ALA A 20 21.70 4.15 8.97
CA ALA A 20 21.99 3.55 10.27
C ALA A 20 21.64 2.06 10.36
N SER A 21 20.93 1.52 9.37
CA SER A 21 20.60 0.10 9.27
C SER A 21 21.82 -0.79 9.08
N PHE A 22 22.94 -0.26 8.58
CA PHE A 22 24.18 -1.01 8.35
C PHE A 22 25.20 -0.88 9.49
N SER A 23 24.97 0.04 10.43
CA SER A 23 25.87 0.34 11.55
C SER A 23 25.36 -0.16 12.90
N GLY A 24 24.17 -0.77 12.94
CA GLY A 24 23.54 -1.27 14.16
C GLY A 24 23.84 -2.73 14.49
N SER A 25 23.27 -3.22 15.58
CA SER A 25 23.34 -4.64 15.99
C SER A 25 22.55 -5.58 15.06
N LYS A 26 21.57 -5.04 14.33
CA LYS A 26 20.79 -5.74 13.32
C LYS A 26 21.01 -5.08 11.96
N THR A 27 21.28 -5.91 10.95
CA THR A 27 21.36 -5.51 9.55
C THR A 27 20.07 -5.86 8.83
N PRO A 28 19.69 -5.14 7.77
CA PRO A 28 18.58 -5.55 6.93
C PRO A 28 18.87 -6.93 6.33
N LYS A 29 17.83 -7.73 6.16
CA LYS A 29 17.87 -9.09 5.61
C LYS A 29 17.51 -9.08 4.14
N LEU A 30 17.87 -10.16 3.43
CA LEU A 30 17.37 -10.37 2.07
C LEU A 30 15.87 -10.73 2.08
N PRO A 31 15.15 -10.52 0.97
CA PRO A 31 13.75 -10.92 0.83
C PRO A 31 13.46 -12.36 1.25
N GLU A 32 14.30 -13.31 0.81
CA GLU A 32 14.13 -14.74 1.09
C GLU A 32 14.27 -15.06 2.58
N GLU A 33 15.20 -14.41 3.27
CA GLU A 33 15.41 -14.55 4.71
C GLU A 33 14.22 -13.97 5.49
N THR A 34 13.73 -12.81 5.06
CA THR A 34 12.54 -12.16 5.64
C THR A 34 11.30 -13.04 5.48
N LEU A 35 11.12 -13.64 4.30
CA LEU A 35 10.05 -14.60 4.05
C LEU A 35 10.19 -15.83 4.95
N LYS A 36 11.39 -16.43 5.02
CA LYS A 36 11.63 -17.62 5.84
C LYS A 36 11.33 -17.37 7.33
N GLU A 37 11.71 -16.21 7.84
CA GLU A 37 11.40 -15.75 9.20
C GLU A 37 9.89 -15.56 9.40
N PHE A 38 9.18 -14.99 8.42
CA PHE A 38 7.73 -14.87 8.49
C PHE A 38 7.04 -16.24 8.54
N LEU A 39 7.50 -17.19 7.71
CA LEU A 39 6.94 -18.54 7.67
C LEU A 39 7.25 -19.33 8.95
N SER A 40 8.44 -19.15 9.54
CA SER A 40 8.83 -19.83 10.78
C SER A 40 8.00 -19.38 12.00
N ARG A 41 7.53 -18.12 12.00
CA ARG A 41 6.61 -17.59 13.02
C ARG A 41 5.19 -18.18 12.94
N HIS A 42 4.80 -18.68 11.78
CA HIS A 42 3.46 -19.22 11.52
C HIS A 42 3.50 -20.61 10.88
N PRO A 43 4.10 -21.63 11.54
CA PRO A 43 4.46 -22.89 10.90
C PRO A 43 3.27 -23.76 10.46
N HIS A 44 2.09 -23.54 11.04
CA HIS A 44 0.92 -24.41 10.84
C HIS A 44 -0.19 -23.81 9.98
N ASN A 45 -0.16 -22.50 9.71
CA ASN A 45 -1.25 -21.79 9.06
C ASN A 45 -0.71 -20.60 8.26
N THR A 46 0.13 -20.87 7.27
CA THR A 46 0.71 -19.85 6.41
C THR A 46 0.80 -20.36 4.98
N PHE A 47 0.69 -19.44 4.04
CA PHE A 47 0.82 -19.69 2.62
C PHE A 47 1.60 -18.56 1.98
N SER A 48 2.34 -18.86 0.91
CA SER A 48 3.09 -17.88 0.15
C SER A 48 3.00 -18.16 -1.34
N VAL A 49 2.90 -17.09 -2.14
CA VAL A 49 2.98 -17.09 -3.59
C VAL A 49 4.24 -16.33 -3.98
N ASN A 50 5.05 -16.96 -4.81
CA ASN A 50 6.27 -16.36 -5.35
C ASN A 50 6.07 -16.11 -6.86
N PHE A 51 6.40 -14.91 -7.31
CA PHE A 51 6.28 -14.45 -8.69
C PHE A 51 7.66 -14.30 -9.35
N GLY A 52 8.55 -15.27 -9.10
CA GLY A 52 9.93 -15.23 -9.54
C GLY A 52 10.71 -14.12 -8.83
N GLU A 53 11.47 -13.34 -9.62
CA GLU A 53 12.26 -12.23 -9.10
C GLU A 53 11.44 -10.96 -8.86
N ALA A 54 10.15 -10.95 -9.18
CA ALA A 54 9.32 -9.74 -9.13
C ALA A 54 8.73 -9.46 -7.75
N ALA A 55 8.06 -10.44 -7.17
CA ALA A 55 7.32 -10.26 -5.93
C ALA A 55 7.12 -11.57 -5.15
N VAL A 56 6.91 -11.43 -3.85
CA VAL A 56 6.47 -12.49 -2.95
C VAL A 56 5.30 -11.98 -2.12
N LEU A 57 4.20 -12.72 -2.10
CA LEU A 57 3.08 -12.47 -1.21
C LEU A 57 2.96 -13.63 -0.23
N ALA A 58 2.89 -13.34 1.07
CA ALA A 58 2.65 -14.34 2.10
C ALA A 58 1.48 -13.92 3.00
N TYR A 59 0.70 -14.92 3.38
CA TYR A 59 -0.59 -14.76 4.00
C TYR A 59 -0.77 -15.79 5.11
N VAL A 60 -1.32 -15.33 6.22
CA VAL A 60 -1.68 -16.16 7.38
C VAL A 60 -3.19 -16.09 7.49
N PRO A 61 -3.91 -17.18 7.18
CA PRO A 61 -5.35 -17.25 7.37
C PRO A 61 -5.75 -16.91 8.80
N PRO A 62 -6.87 -16.21 9.02
CA PRO A 62 -7.33 -15.92 10.38
C PRO A 62 -7.77 -17.21 11.09
N ASP A 63 -7.42 -17.35 12.36
CA ASP A 63 -7.79 -18.52 13.17
C ASP A 63 -9.30 -18.62 13.42
N ARG A 64 -10.02 -17.50 13.30
CA ARG A 64 -11.48 -17.43 13.45
C ARG A 64 -12.10 -16.68 12.26
N PRO A 65 -13.22 -17.19 11.72
CA PRO A 65 -13.89 -16.58 10.56
C PRO A 65 -14.48 -15.18 10.86
N PHE A 66 -14.66 -14.80 12.13
CA PHE A 66 -15.27 -13.53 12.55
C PHE A 66 -14.32 -12.67 13.40
N SER A 67 -13.08 -12.49 12.93
CA SER A 67 -12.14 -11.55 13.55
C SER A 67 -12.52 -10.10 13.20
N LEU A 68 -12.34 -9.16 14.14
CA LEU A 68 -12.47 -7.72 13.89
C LEU A 68 -11.49 -7.22 12.81
N HIS A 69 -10.40 -7.95 12.60
CA HIS A 69 -9.41 -7.69 11.55
C HIS A 69 -9.38 -8.89 10.61
N GLN A 70 -10.36 -8.95 9.72
CA GLN A 70 -10.45 -10.01 8.72
C GLN A 70 -9.29 -9.87 7.72
N ARG A 71 -8.57 -10.96 7.49
CA ARG A 71 -7.53 -11.02 6.46
C ARG A 71 -8.08 -11.80 5.28
N LEU A 72 -8.00 -11.24 4.09
CA LEU A 72 -8.41 -11.92 2.86
C LEU A 72 -7.24 -11.97 1.87
N PHE A 73 -7.18 -13.06 1.13
CA PHE A 73 -6.33 -13.20 -0.05
C PHE A 73 -7.20 -13.59 -1.23
N CYS A 74 -7.06 -12.88 -2.35
CA CYS A 74 -7.78 -13.16 -3.58
C CYS A 74 -6.85 -12.99 -4.78
N GLY A 75 -7.00 -13.86 -5.79
CA GLY A 75 -6.31 -13.73 -7.06
C GLY A 75 -7.32 -13.88 -8.19
N PHE A 76 -7.34 -12.92 -9.12
CA PHE A 76 -8.24 -12.92 -10.28
C PHE A 76 -7.61 -12.17 -11.45
N ASP A 77 -7.64 -12.76 -12.64
CA ASP A 77 -7.05 -12.20 -13.88
C ASP A 77 -5.60 -11.69 -13.70
N GLU A 78 -4.74 -12.53 -13.09
CA GLU A 78 -3.32 -12.25 -12.83
C GLU A 78 -3.06 -11.07 -11.87
N ILE A 79 -4.12 -10.61 -11.17
CA ILE A 79 -4.05 -9.59 -10.13
C ILE A 79 -4.32 -10.26 -8.79
N TYR A 80 -3.48 -9.95 -7.81
CA TYR A 80 -3.50 -10.56 -6.48
C TYR A 80 -3.69 -9.48 -5.42
N CYS A 81 -4.62 -9.69 -4.49
CA CYS A 81 -4.94 -8.76 -3.42
C CYS A 81 -4.78 -9.42 -2.05
N LEU A 82 -3.98 -8.80 -1.20
CA LEU A 82 -3.97 -9.00 0.24
C LEU A 82 -4.80 -7.88 0.86
N PHE A 83 -5.85 -8.22 1.59
CA PHE A 83 -6.71 -7.26 2.28
C PHE A 83 -6.73 -7.56 3.78
N LEU A 84 -6.76 -6.49 4.57
CA LEU A 84 -6.85 -6.50 6.03
C LEU A 84 -7.93 -5.50 6.46
N GLY A 85 -8.86 -5.96 7.29
CA GLY A 85 -9.92 -5.13 7.87
C GLY A 85 -11.30 -5.50 7.33
N SER A 86 -12.19 -4.53 7.17
CA SER A 86 -13.57 -4.72 6.71
C SER A 86 -14.13 -3.43 6.12
N LEU A 87 -14.96 -3.56 5.08
CA LEU A 87 -15.67 -2.41 4.49
C LEU A 87 -17.15 -2.40 4.92
N SER A 88 -17.58 -1.35 5.63
CA SER A 88 -18.97 -1.18 6.10
C SER A 88 -19.96 -0.97 4.96
N ASN A 89 -19.49 -0.39 3.84
CA ASN A 89 -20.31 -0.03 2.68
C ASN A 89 -20.12 -0.96 1.47
N LEU A 90 -19.50 -2.14 1.64
CA LEU A 90 -19.22 -3.10 0.56
C LEU A 90 -20.45 -3.43 -0.31
N CYS A 91 -21.63 -3.58 0.29
CA CYS A 91 -22.85 -3.88 -0.45
C CYS A 91 -23.25 -2.75 -1.42
N ALA A 92 -23.04 -1.49 -1.04
CA ALA A 92 -23.29 -0.34 -1.90
C ALA A 92 -22.25 -0.28 -3.03
N LEU A 93 -20.97 -0.48 -2.69
CA LEU A 93 -19.86 -0.52 -3.63
C LEU A 93 -20.04 -1.62 -4.70
N ASN A 94 -20.40 -2.84 -4.29
CA ASN A 94 -20.67 -3.94 -5.22
C ASN A 94 -21.79 -3.59 -6.21
N LYS A 95 -22.85 -2.89 -5.77
CA LYS A 95 -23.93 -2.45 -6.67
C LYS A 95 -23.45 -1.38 -7.66
N GLN A 96 -22.66 -0.42 -7.20
CA GLN A 96 -22.11 0.66 -8.04
C GLN A 96 -21.18 0.12 -9.13
N TYR A 97 -20.37 -0.88 -8.80
CA TYR A 97 -19.44 -1.53 -9.73
C TYR A 97 -20.09 -2.68 -10.53
N GLY A 98 -21.37 -2.97 -10.31
CA GLY A 98 -22.09 -4.04 -11.02
C GLY A 98 -21.60 -5.46 -10.69
N LEU A 99 -21.03 -5.66 -9.50
CA LEU A 99 -20.51 -6.96 -9.05
C LEU A 99 -21.63 -7.88 -8.55
N SER A 100 -21.42 -9.19 -8.68
CA SER A 100 -22.37 -10.21 -8.23
C SER A 100 -22.59 -10.20 -6.71
N LYS A 101 -23.76 -10.67 -6.26
CA LYS A 101 -24.03 -10.89 -4.83
C LYS A 101 -23.01 -11.88 -4.25
N GLY A 102 -22.32 -11.49 -3.17
CA GLY A 102 -21.35 -12.34 -2.46
C GLY A 102 -19.88 -12.02 -2.70
N SER A 103 -19.55 -10.99 -3.49
CA SER A 103 -18.17 -10.50 -3.60
C SER A 103 -17.68 -9.96 -2.26
N ASN A 104 -16.51 -10.44 -1.83
CA ASN A 104 -15.80 -9.94 -0.66
C ASN A 104 -14.95 -8.71 -1.00
N GLU A 105 -14.36 -8.09 0.03
CA GLU A 105 -13.57 -6.86 -0.09
C GLU A 105 -12.36 -7.01 -1.02
N ALA A 106 -11.66 -8.14 -0.96
CA ALA A 106 -10.50 -8.40 -1.80
C ALA A 106 -10.88 -8.50 -3.29
N MET A 107 -11.99 -9.19 -3.60
CA MET A 107 -12.50 -9.28 -4.98
C MET A 107 -12.97 -7.91 -5.49
N PHE A 108 -13.67 -7.14 -4.64
CA PHE A 108 -14.08 -5.78 -4.98
C PHE A 108 -12.86 -4.91 -5.34
N LEU A 109 -11.79 -4.96 -4.54
CA LEU A 109 -10.58 -4.17 -4.79
C LEU A 109 -9.87 -4.55 -6.09
N ILE A 110 -9.84 -5.83 -6.46
CA ILE A 110 -9.29 -6.26 -7.76
C ILE A 110 -10.09 -5.62 -8.90
N GLU A 111 -11.41 -5.66 -8.84
CA GLU A 111 -12.26 -5.07 -9.90
C GLU A 111 -12.19 -3.53 -9.93
N ALA A 112 -12.09 -2.89 -8.77
CA ALA A 112 -11.88 -1.46 -8.66
C ALA A 112 -10.52 -1.06 -9.28
N TYR A 113 -9.45 -1.79 -8.97
CA TYR A 113 -8.12 -1.60 -9.57
C TYR A 113 -8.15 -1.79 -11.10
N ARG A 114 -8.78 -2.85 -11.60
CA ARG A 114 -8.95 -3.07 -13.06
C ARG A 114 -9.68 -1.92 -13.72
N THR A 115 -10.71 -1.39 -13.06
CA THR A 115 -11.45 -0.23 -13.55
C THR A 115 -10.56 1.02 -13.65
N LEU A 116 -9.73 1.28 -12.62
CA LEU A 116 -8.76 2.39 -12.63
C LEU A 116 -7.72 2.24 -13.74
N ARG A 117 -7.20 1.03 -13.94
CA ARG A 117 -6.20 0.70 -14.97
C ARG A 117 -6.77 0.80 -16.39
N ASP A 118 -7.95 0.23 -16.62
CA ASP A 118 -8.47 -0.04 -17.97
C ASP A 118 -9.41 1.06 -18.50
N ARG A 119 -10.08 1.85 -17.63
CA ARG A 119 -11.24 2.67 -18.05
C ARG A 119 -11.07 4.19 -18.03
N GLY A 120 -9.94 4.75 -17.56
CA GLY A 120 -9.62 6.18 -17.68
C GLY A 120 -10.65 7.19 -17.10
N PRO A 121 -10.29 8.48 -17.02
CA PRO A 121 -9.50 9.01 -15.91
C PRO A 121 -10.30 9.03 -14.59
N TYR A 122 -10.68 7.88 -14.04
CA TYR A 122 -11.20 7.82 -12.67
C TYR A 122 -10.02 7.93 -11.70
N PRO A 123 -9.95 8.97 -10.86
CA PRO A 123 -8.80 9.17 -9.98
C PRO A 123 -8.86 8.19 -8.80
N ALA A 124 -7.76 7.49 -8.54
CA ALA A 124 -7.69 6.46 -7.50
C ALA A 124 -8.02 7.00 -6.10
N ASP A 125 -7.72 8.27 -5.83
CA ASP A 125 -8.06 8.92 -4.56
C ASP A 125 -9.58 9.00 -4.32
N GLN A 126 -10.39 9.18 -5.37
CA GLN A 126 -11.86 9.20 -5.21
C GLN A 126 -12.38 7.80 -4.85
N VAL A 127 -11.89 6.77 -5.54
CA VAL A 127 -12.28 5.38 -5.23
C VAL A 127 -11.93 5.02 -3.80
N LEU A 128 -10.75 5.43 -3.31
CA LEU A 128 -10.33 5.17 -1.94
C LEU A 128 -11.09 5.99 -0.89
N LYS A 129 -11.49 7.23 -1.20
CA LYS A 129 -12.37 8.03 -0.33
C LYS A 129 -13.76 7.43 -0.17
N ASP A 130 -14.24 6.74 -1.20
CA ASP A 130 -15.55 6.08 -1.17
C ASP A 130 -15.53 4.77 -0.36
N LEU A 131 -14.37 4.28 0.08
CA LEU A 131 -14.27 3.11 0.95
C LEU A 131 -14.56 3.51 2.40
N ASP A 132 -15.61 2.94 2.98
CA ASP A 132 -15.97 3.16 4.38
C ASP A 132 -15.62 1.91 5.20
N GLY A 133 -14.96 2.11 6.34
CA GLY A 133 -14.49 1.06 7.25
C GLY A 133 -12.98 1.11 7.53
N SER A 134 -12.53 0.19 8.39
CA SER A 134 -11.11 0.01 8.70
C SER A 134 -10.48 -0.91 7.68
N PHE A 135 -9.58 -0.41 6.83
CA PHE A 135 -8.97 -1.23 5.78
C PHE A 135 -7.50 -0.93 5.52
N ALA A 136 -6.78 -1.95 5.08
CA ALA A 136 -5.47 -1.86 4.48
C ALA A 136 -5.39 -2.93 3.39
N PHE A 137 -4.71 -2.64 2.28
CA PHE A 137 -4.53 -3.64 1.25
C PHE A 137 -3.24 -3.45 0.47
N VAL A 138 -2.84 -4.53 -0.20
CA VAL A 138 -1.79 -4.56 -1.21
C VAL A 138 -2.31 -5.34 -2.41
N VAL A 139 -2.32 -4.69 -3.57
CA VAL A 139 -2.63 -5.27 -4.87
C VAL A 139 -1.34 -5.37 -5.68
N TYR A 140 -1.12 -6.54 -6.28
CA TYR A 140 -0.05 -6.79 -7.23
C TYR A 140 -0.66 -7.26 -8.55
N ASP A 141 -0.44 -6.48 -9.60
CA ASP A 141 -0.76 -6.86 -10.98
C ASP A 141 0.49 -7.48 -11.61
N SER A 142 0.50 -8.80 -11.71
CA SER A 142 1.65 -9.51 -12.26
C SER A 142 1.81 -9.34 -13.77
N ARG A 143 0.74 -8.95 -14.48
CA ARG A 143 0.77 -8.69 -15.93
C ARG A 143 1.38 -7.32 -16.21
N ALA A 144 1.00 -6.30 -15.43
CA ALA A 144 1.55 -4.95 -15.57
C ALA A 144 2.88 -4.75 -14.80
N GLY A 145 3.21 -5.64 -13.86
CA GLY A 145 4.31 -5.43 -12.91
C GLY A 145 4.04 -4.27 -11.95
N ALA A 146 2.77 -3.97 -11.68
CA ALA A 146 2.36 -2.80 -10.92
C ALA A 146 1.96 -3.18 -9.48
N VAL A 147 2.35 -2.32 -8.54
CA VAL A 147 2.00 -2.43 -7.12
C VAL A 147 1.09 -1.29 -6.72
N PHE A 148 0.02 -1.60 -6.00
CA PHE A 148 -0.90 -0.62 -5.43
C PHE A 148 -1.25 -0.97 -3.98
N ALA A 149 -0.90 -0.11 -3.04
CA ALA A 149 -1.18 -0.32 -1.62
C ALA A 149 -1.89 0.89 -1.02
N ALA A 150 -2.74 0.67 -0.02
CA ALA A 150 -3.40 1.76 0.70
C ALA A 150 -3.70 1.39 2.15
N LEU A 151 -3.80 2.42 2.98
CA LEU A 151 -4.23 2.33 4.38
C LEU A 151 -5.34 3.36 4.64
N GLY A 152 -6.44 2.89 5.23
CA GLY A 152 -7.58 3.71 5.64
C GLY A 152 -7.19 4.86 6.57
N ALA A 153 -8.03 5.90 6.60
CA ALA A 153 -7.80 7.10 7.39
C ALA A 153 -8.15 6.92 8.89
N ASP A 154 -8.99 5.94 9.21
CA ASP A 154 -9.57 5.75 10.55
C ASP A 154 -8.60 5.21 11.61
N GLY A 155 -7.46 4.65 11.17
CA GLY A 155 -6.46 4.03 12.03
C GLY A 155 -6.92 2.73 12.70
N GLY A 156 -8.02 2.12 12.24
CA GLY A 156 -8.58 0.89 12.80
C GLY A 156 -7.73 -0.35 12.50
N VAL A 157 -6.93 -0.29 11.44
CA VAL A 157 -5.88 -1.26 11.10
C VAL A 157 -4.52 -0.57 10.97
N LYS A 158 -3.45 -1.36 11.04
CA LYS A 158 -2.08 -0.88 10.90
C LYS A 158 -1.38 -1.60 9.77
N LEU A 159 -0.59 -0.85 9.03
CA LEU A 159 0.28 -1.36 7.99
C LEU A 159 1.65 -0.71 8.19
N TYR A 160 2.69 -1.46 7.90
CA TYR A 160 4.07 -1.06 8.02
C TYR A 160 4.79 -1.37 6.71
N TRP A 161 5.81 -0.59 6.41
CA TRP A 161 6.62 -0.75 5.22
C TRP A 161 8.08 -0.40 5.50
N GLY A 162 8.98 -1.02 4.75
CA GLY A 162 10.41 -0.82 4.89
C GLY A 162 11.20 -1.31 3.68
N ILE A 163 12.51 -1.13 3.76
CA ILE A 163 13.48 -1.47 2.71
C ILE A 163 14.34 -2.65 3.18
N ALA A 164 14.35 -3.73 2.42
CA ALA A 164 15.21 -4.89 2.62
C ALA A 164 16.66 -4.61 2.15
N ALA A 165 17.58 -5.54 2.41
CA ALA A 165 19.01 -5.37 2.15
C ALA A 165 19.37 -5.13 0.68
N ASP A 166 18.57 -5.66 -0.24
CA ASP A 166 18.74 -5.54 -1.69
C ASP A 166 18.02 -4.31 -2.29
N GLY A 167 17.32 -3.53 -1.46
CA GLY A 167 16.48 -2.41 -1.86
C GLY A 167 15.02 -2.77 -2.12
N SER A 168 14.62 -4.03 -1.94
CA SER A 168 13.23 -4.47 -2.10
C SER A 168 12.31 -3.85 -1.05
N VAL A 169 11.07 -3.54 -1.45
CA VAL A 169 10.05 -3.01 -0.54
C VAL A 169 9.39 -4.16 0.20
N VAL A 170 9.33 -4.06 1.52
CA VAL A 170 8.62 -5.01 2.39
C VAL A 170 7.43 -4.30 2.99
N ILE A 171 6.23 -4.87 2.87
CA ILE A 171 4.98 -4.37 3.44
C ILE A 171 4.36 -5.47 4.30
N SER A 172 3.96 -5.15 5.53
CA SER A 172 3.39 -6.12 6.48
C SER A 172 2.50 -5.43 7.51
N ASP A 173 1.52 -6.15 8.04
CA ASP A 173 0.73 -5.73 9.21
C ASP A 173 1.43 -6.05 10.55
N ASP A 174 2.46 -6.90 10.52
CA ASP A 174 3.30 -7.22 11.68
C ASP A 174 4.59 -6.37 11.67
N VAL A 175 4.70 -5.47 12.65
CA VAL A 175 5.86 -4.59 12.83
C VAL A 175 7.13 -5.35 13.18
N GLU A 176 7.04 -6.49 13.86
CA GLU A 176 8.21 -7.26 14.27
C GLU A 176 8.84 -7.97 13.06
N VAL A 177 8.04 -8.35 12.06
CA VAL A 177 8.54 -8.86 10.78
C VAL A 177 9.31 -7.76 10.04
N ILE A 178 8.78 -6.54 10.03
CA ILE A 178 9.42 -5.39 9.39
C ILE A 178 10.73 -5.01 10.09
N LYS A 179 10.76 -4.95 11.42
CA LYS A 179 11.99 -4.69 12.19
C LYS A 179 13.06 -5.73 11.91
N GLU A 180 12.69 -7.00 11.84
CA GLU A 180 13.62 -8.08 11.53
C GLU A 180 14.13 -8.05 10.09
N GLY A 181 13.27 -7.73 9.12
CA GLY A 181 13.64 -7.70 7.71
C GLY A 181 14.37 -6.43 7.28
N CYS A 182 13.97 -5.26 7.81
CA CYS A 182 14.40 -3.95 7.33
C CYS A 182 15.29 -3.19 8.32
N ALA A 183 15.57 -3.77 9.50
CA ALA A 183 16.34 -3.15 10.58
C ALA A 183 15.81 -1.75 10.96
N LYS A 184 16.54 -0.67 10.61
CA LYS A 184 16.14 0.73 10.88
C LYS A 184 15.48 1.42 9.68
N SER A 185 15.43 0.78 8.51
CA SER A 185 14.84 1.30 7.27
C SER A 185 13.35 0.97 7.16
N TYR A 186 12.55 1.45 8.11
CA TYR A 186 11.11 1.22 8.10
C TYR A 186 10.30 2.32 8.78
N ALA A 187 9.02 2.34 8.45
CA ALA A 187 8.03 3.19 9.07
C ALA A 187 6.65 2.53 9.13
N PRO A 188 5.72 3.05 9.94
CA PRO A 188 4.30 2.87 9.67
C PRO A 188 3.98 3.38 8.26
N PHE A 189 3.13 2.65 7.54
CA PHE A 189 2.51 3.17 6.34
C PHE A 189 1.54 4.29 6.76
N PRO A 190 1.55 5.46 6.09
CA PRO A 190 0.76 6.60 6.54
C PRO A 190 -0.75 6.34 6.35
N THR A 191 -1.55 6.71 7.34
CA THR A 191 -3.02 6.63 7.27
C THR A 191 -3.55 7.58 6.21
N GLY A 192 -4.68 7.22 5.59
CA GLY A 192 -5.31 8.09 4.59
C GLY A 192 -4.48 8.25 3.30
N CYS A 193 -3.59 7.30 3.03
CA CYS A 193 -2.64 7.36 1.93
C CYS A 193 -2.67 6.09 1.08
N MET A 194 -2.18 6.25 -0.15
CA MET A 194 -1.94 5.17 -1.10
C MET A 194 -0.54 5.29 -1.70
N PHE A 195 -0.02 4.15 -2.14
CA PHE A 195 1.23 4.01 -2.85
C PHE A 195 0.97 3.28 -4.16
N HIS A 196 1.38 3.86 -5.27
CA HIS A 196 1.41 3.20 -6.57
C HIS A 196 2.84 3.13 -7.09
N SER A 197 3.27 1.97 -7.61
CA SER A 197 4.63 1.74 -8.13
C SER A 197 5.14 2.83 -9.09
N GLU A 198 4.26 3.39 -9.93
CA GLU A 198 4.58 4.49 -10.87
C GLU A 198 4.27 5.89 -10.31
N GLY A 199 3.30 5.98 -9.39
CA GLY A 199 2.77 7.26 -8.89
C GLY A 199 3.38 7.72 -7.56
N GLY A 200 4.13 6.84 -6.90
CA GLY A 200 4.69 7.07 -5.58
C GLY A 200 3.61 7.11 -4.49
N LEU A 201 3.99 7.69 -3.35
CA LEU A 201 3.15 7.85 -2.18
C LEU A 201 2.33 9.15 -2.26
N MET A 202 1.02 9.07 -2.05
CA MET A 202 0.15 10.25 -1.95
C MET A 202 -0.98 10.05 -0.92
N SER A 203 -1.48 11.16 -0.38
CA SER A 203 -2.69 11.13 0.45
C SER A 203 -3.92 11.07 -0.46
N PHE A 204 -4.78 10.08 -0.27
CA PHE A 204 -6.08 10.11 -0.91
C PHE A 204 -7.02 11.06 -0.18
N GLU A 205 -6.85 11.36 1.11
CA GLU A 205 -7.64 12.39 1.81
C GLU A 205 -7.39 13.79 1.25
N HIS A 206 -6.11 14.11 1.01
CA HIS A 206 -5.63 15.40 0.51
C HIS A 206 -4.81 15.23 -0.79
N PRO A 207 -5.44 14.83 -1.91
CA PRO A 207 -4.75 14.44 -3.15
C PRO A 207 -4.02 15.60 -3.85
N LEU A 208 -4.36 16.84 -3.50
CA LEU A 208 -3.72 18.03 -4.05
C LEU A 208 -2.53 18.52 -3.21
N ASN A 209 -2.23 17.87 -2.09
CA ASN A 209 -1.16 18.26 -1.17
C ASN A 209 0.03 17.31 -1.31
N LYS A 210 1.25 17.85 -1.19
CA LYS A 210 2.47 17.03 -1.22
C LYS A 210 2.62 16.23 0.08
N MET A 211 3.20 15.04 -0.03
CA MET A 211 3.68 14.30 1.14
C MET A 211 5.06 14.82 1.56
N LYS A 212 5.27 14.97 2.85
CA LYS A 212 6.54 15.42 3.45
C LYS A 212 7.12 14.33 4.35
N PRO A 213 8.40 13.97 4.17
CA PRO A 213 9.10 13.08 5.07
C PRO A 213 9.37 13.77 6.42
N MET A 214 9.19 13.03 7.49
CA MET A 214 9.41 13.41 8.87
C MET A 214 10.44 12.42 9.46
N PRO A 215 11.72 12.83 9.60
CA PRO A 215 12.76 11.97 10.13
C PRO A 215 12.39 11.37 11.48
N ARG A 216 12.75 10.10 11.69
CA ARG A 216 12.53 9.41 12.96
C ARG A 216 13.85 9.11 13.62
N ILE A 217 13.85 9.14 14.94
CA ILE A 217 14.96 8.73 15.78
C ILE A 217 14.44 7.64 16.72
N ASP A 218 15.15 6.52 16.82
CA ASP A 218 14.81 5.46 17.77
C ASP A 218 15.27 5.78 19.20
N SER A 219 14.98 4.89 20.14
CA SER A 219 15.39 5.02 21.54
C SER A 219 16.90 5.00 21.75
N GLU A 220 17.68 4.53 20.76
CA GLU A 220 19.14 4.50 20.78
C GLU A 220 19.75 5.80 20.23
N GLY A 221 18.91 6.75 19.78
CA GLY A 221 19.36 8.00 19.17
C GLY A 221 19.74 7.85 17.69
N ALA A 222 19.47 6.71 17.06
CA ALA A 222 19.80 6.47 15.66
C ALA A 222 18.65 6.88 14.73
N MET A 223 19.03 7.47 13.59
CA MET A 223 18.07 7.81 12.54
C MET A 223 17.42 6.53 11.99
N CYS A 224 16.10 6.52 11.87
CA CYS A 224 15.32 5.47 11.25
C CYS A 224 14.64 6.01 9.99
N GLY A 225 14.00 5.14 9.21
CA GLY A 225 13.17 5.54 8.08
C GLY A 225 12.14 6.61 8.46
N ALA A 226 11.71 7.44 7.51
CA ALA A 226 10.84 8.57 7.79
C ALA A 226 9.36 8.18 7.94
N ASN A 227 8.65 8.92 8.80
CA ASN A 227 7.18 9.00 8.71
C ASN A 227 6.81 9.95 7.58
N PHE A 228 5.63 9.79 6.98
CA PHE A 228 5.16 10.70 5.93
C PHE A 228 3.89 11.41 6.39
N LYS A 229 3.82 12.72 6.20
CA LYS A 229 2.66 13.54 6.53
C LYS A 229 2.30 14.46 5.38
N VAL A 230 1.02 14.81 5.29
CA VAL A 230 0.54 15.80 4.32
C VAL A 230 1.12 17.17 4.66
N ASP A 231 1.73 17.83 3.68
CA ASP A 231 2.09 19.23 3.74
C ASP A 231 0.90 20.09 3.32
N VAL A 232 0.22 20.66 4.31
CA VAL A 232 -0.98 21.48 4.11
C VAL A 232 -0.68 22.75 3.30
N TYR A 233 0.57 23.21 3.29
CA TYR A 233 0.96 24.47 2.64
C TYR A 233 1.45 24.27 1.20
N THR A 234 1.88 23.06 0.84
CA THR A 234 2.47 22.78 -0.48
C THR A 234 1.54 21.93 -1.33
N ARG A 235 1.10 22.47 -2.47
CA ARG A 235 0.29 21.73 -3.44
C ARG A 235 1.14 20.93 -4.43
N VAL A 236 0.59 19.81 -4.89
CA VAL A 236 1.11 19.09 -6.07
C VAL A 236 0.87 19.98 -7.28
N ASN A 237 1.91 20.22 -8.08
CA ASN A 237 1.78 20.94 -9.35
C ASN A 237 0.93 20.09 -10.30
N SER A 238 -0.38 20.29 -10.28
CA SER A 238 -1.30 19.71 -11.23
C SER A 238 -1.65 20.76 -12.26
N ILE A 239 -1.62 20.39 -13.54
CA ILE A 239 -2.24 21.19 -14.60
C ILE A 239 -3.69 21.44 -14.14
N PRO A 240 -4.20 22.68 -14.13
CA PRO A 240 -5.57 22.93 -13.73
C PRO A 240 -6.47 22.09 -14.62
N ARG A 241 -7.18 21.12 -14.04
CA ARG A 241 -8.31 20.50 -14.73
C ARG A 241 -9.30 21.63 -14.96
N ARG A 242 -9.34 22.17 -16.18
CA ARG A 242 -10.49 22.95 -16.64
C ARG A 242 -11.69 22.06 -16.40
N GLY A 243 -12.53 22.42 -15.42
CA GLY A 243 -13.84 21.82 -15.29
C GLY A 243 -14.57 21.95 -16.63
N SER A 244 -15.49 21.05 -16.90
CA SER A 244 -16.36 21.05 -18.10
C SER A 244 -17.25 22.30 -18.24
N GLU A 245 -17.02 23.35 -17.44
CA GLU A 245 -17.69 24.65 -17.48
C GLU A 245 -16.76 25.81 -17.88
N ALA A 246 -15.51 25.56 -18.27
CA ALA A 246 -14.68 26.58 -18.89
C ALA A 246 -15.20 26.85 -20.32
N ASN A 247 -15.98 27.92 -20.46
CA ASN A 247 -16.49 28.46 -21.71
C ASN A 247 -15.33 28.62 -22.72
N TRP A 248 -15.32 27.83 -23.80
CA TRP A 248 -14.24 27.81 -24.80
C TRP A 248 -14.32 28.98 -25.81
N ALA A 249 -15.01 30.06 -25.45
CA ALA A 249 -15.33 31.17 -26.36
C ALA A 249 -14.78 32.54 -25.91
N GLU A 250 -13.71 32.57 -25.10
CA GLU A 250 -12.94 33.80 -24.89
C GLU A 250 -11.51 33.59 -25.42
N TRP A 251 -11.39 33.84 -26.73
CA TRP A 251 -10.14 34.24 -27.35
C TRP A 251 -10.21 35.76 -27.47
N ASP A 252 -9.44 36.48 -26.67
CA ASP A 252 -9.05 37.86 -26.94
C ASP A 252 -7.56 37.96 -26.56
N THR A 253 -6.64 37.91 -27.52
CA THR A 253 -6.02 39.07 -28.18
C THR A 253 -5.75 40.27 -27.26
N ASN A 254 -4.65 40.22 -26.50
CA ASN A 254 -3.44 41.03 -26.76
C ASN A 254 -2.36 40.74 -25.70
#